data_AF-A0A5M9MEL2-F1
#
_entry.id   AF-A0A5M9MEL2-F1
#
_cell.length_a   1.000
_cell.length_b   1.000
_cell.length_c   1.000
_cell.angle_alpha   90.00
_cell.angle_beta   90.00
_cell.angle_gamma   90.00
#
_symmetry.space_group_name_H-M   'P 1'
#
loop_
_entity.id
_entity.type
_entity.pdbx_description
1 polymer ?
#
loop_
_entity_poly.entity_id
_entity_poly.type
_entity_poly.pdbx_seq_one_letter_code
_entity_poly.pdbx_strand_id
1 'polypeptide(L)'
;MHLLAAGRALRISSGRWSITSSSRNVCIPLSQPRTSLAITRRTWSSTAARRTSDNANASQDSKSAPHPTMKGSISIEGKSYPTDEWTNTPDSILSHIGRRLYLEKNHPLSIIRELLESEFPRPIYGNYYEKDPVVSTVKNFDVLGFPLDHPGRSRTDTYYINHKTVLRTHTSAHQQAYFQQINRNENIRPEEVGYTVVADVYRRDAIDRSHYPIFHQMEGAMLWKRPDTEPLKHSEQTAAKILNDLNRIPPHDVAVEDPNPTIHPERNPLQAVHHSAEEVEAIGAHLKRSLERMIIKIFTEANKAAAGTTDAEPEPLKVRWVEAYFPFTSPSWELEVFWQGDWLEVLGCGVIRQELLINSDVPNRVGWAFGLGLERLAMLLFNIPDIRLFWSRDERFLSQFQDGRITRFEPFSKHPACYKDVAFWLPSAVGSAAGGTTSVHENDIMEIVRNIGGDLVEDVKLIDEFTHPKTNRRSMCYRINYRSLERTLTNEETNNLHDKVREKLVAQLGVELR
;
A
#
# COMPACT_ATOMS: atom_id res chain seq x y z
N MET A 1 0.12 21.09 2.71
CA MET A 1 1.12 20.02 2.62
C MET A 1 0.43 18.84 1.96
N HIS A 2 0.71 18.62 0.67
CA HIS A 2 0.07 17.59 -0.15
C HIS A 2 0.76 16.24 0.11
N LEU A 3 0.03 15.30 0.72
CA LEU A 3 0.35 13.87 0.69
C LEU A 3 0.09 13.38 -0.73
N LEU A 4 1.16 13.14 -1.50
CA LEU A 4 1.09 12.44 -2.76
C LEU A 4 1.05 10.95 -2.45
N ALA A 5 -0.05 10.29 -2.81
CA ALA A 5 -0.02 8.88 -3.12
C ALA A 5 1.07 8.67 -4.18
N ALA A 6 2.07 7.85 -3.85
CA ALA A 6 3.16 7.50 -4.75
C ALA A 6 2.57 6.86 -6.02
N GLY A 7 2.98 7.36 -7.18
CA GLY A 7 2.52 6.88 -8.49
C GLY A 7 2.25 7.99 -9.51
N ARG A 8 3.24 8.86 -9.81
CA ARG A 8 3.19 9.72 -11.01
C ARG A 8 4.46 9.60 -11.82
N ALA A 9 4.43 8.70 -12.80
CA ALA A 9 5.36 8.71 -13.93
C ALA A 9 4.88 9.74 -14.97
N LEU A 10 5.37 10.99 -14.86
CA LEU A 10 5.22 11.99 -15.91
C LEU A 10 6.45 11.91 -16.84
N ARG A 11 6.25 11.38 -18.05
CA ARG A 11 7.20 11.50 -19.16
C ARG A 11 7.25 12.94 -19.63
N ILE A 12 8.42 13.57 -19.59
CA ILE A 12 8.75 14.73 -20.42
C ILE A 12 10.00 14.39 -21.23
N SER A 13 9.84 14.42 -22.54
CA SER A 13 10.89 14.29 -23.54
C SER A 13 11.98 15.35 -23.36
N SER A 14 13.23 14.94 -23.22
CA SER A 14 14.39 15.82 -23.17
C SER A 14 14.67 16.44 -24.55
N GLY A 15 14.22 17.68 -24.73
CA GLY A 15 14.69 18.59 -25.78
C GLY A 15 15.93 19.36 -25.32
N ARG A 16 17.01 19.22 -26.07
CA ARG A 16 18.37 19.70 -25.83
C ARG A 16 18.48 21.22 -25.99
N TRP A 17 18.68 22.00 -24.92
CA TRP A 17 19.17 23.39 -25.01
C TRP A 17 20.18 23.69 -23.89
N SER A 18 21.42 23.96 -24.30
CA SER A 18 22.49 24.59 -23.53
C SER A 18 22.24 26.09 -23.36
N ILE A 19 22.73 26.70 -22.27
CA ILE A 19 23.47 28.00 -22.22
C ILE A 19 23.66 28.49 -20.75
N THR A 20 24.96 28.60 -20.40
CA THR A 20 25.68 29.54 -19.50
C THR A 20 25.15 30.02 -18.15
N SER A 21 26.09 30.02 -17.19
CA SER A 21 26.05 30.65 -15.87
C SER A 21 25.99 32.18 -15.94
N SER A 22 25.25 32.79 -15.01
CA SER A 22 25.51 34.16 -14.58
C SER A 22 25.30 34.28 -13.06
N SER A 23 26.35 34.73 -12.39
CA SER A 23 26.41 35.02 -10.97
C SER A 23 25.72 36.35 -10.69
N ARG A 24 24.83 36.38 -9.68
CA ARG A 24 24.45 37.64 -9.01
C ARG A 24 24.35 37.43 -7.51
N ASN A 25 25.23 38.15 -6.82
CA ASN A 25 25.27 38.35 -5.38
C ASN A 25 23.98 39.03 -4.90
N VAL A 26 23.34 38.48 -3.87
CA VAL A 26 22.29 39.17 -3.10
C VAL A 26 22.76 39.31 -1.66
N CYS A 27 22.75 40.56 -1.20
CA CYS A 27 23.24 41.02 0.09
C CYS A 27 22.17 40.81 1.18
N ILE A 28 22.58 40.26 2.33
CA ILE A 28 21.74 40.03 3.52
C ILE A 28 21.86 41.25 4.45
N PRO A 29 20.76 41.81 4.99
CA PRO A 29 20.85 42.69 6.15
C PRO A 29 20.68 41.90 7.46
N LEU A 30 21.69 42.00 8.30
CA LEU A 30 21.71 41.61 9.71
C LEU A 30 20.71 42.43 10.53
N SER A 31 19.94 41.77 11.40
CA SER A 31 19.36 42.41 12.59
C SER A 31 19.55 41.51 13.83
N GLN A 32 20.02 42.15 14.89
CA GLN A 32 20.49 41.58 16.17
C GLN A 32 19.35 41.45 17.20
N PRO A 33 19.58 40.79 18.35
CA PRO A 33 18.60 39.96 19.05
C PRO A 33 17.79 40.69 20.13
N ARG A 34 16.60 40.17 20.45
CA ARG A 34 15.85 40.53 21.66
C ARG A 34 15.70 39.32 22.59
N THR A 35 16.49 39.38 23.66
CA THR A 35 16.19 39.07 25.08
C THR A 35 15.16 37.99 25.43
N SER A 36 15.68 37.04 26.22
CA SER A 36 15.01 36.01 27.02
C SER A 36 13.86 36.50 27.90
N LEU A 37 12.74 35.79 27.86
CA LEU A 37 11.75 35.76 28.94
C LEU A 37 11.62 34.32 29.44
N ALA A 38 12.04 34.14 30.69
CA ALA A 38 11.88 32.91 31.45
C ALA A 38 10.39 32.67 31.75
N ILE A 39 9.90 31.46 31.49
CA ILE A 39 8.61 30.99 31.97
C ILE A 39 8.86 29.81 32.92
N THR A 40 8.41 30.03 34.15
CA THR A 40 8.46 29.16 35.32
C THR A 40 7.64 27.87 35.15
N ARG A 41 8.23 26.75 35.58
CA ARG A 41 7.57 25.45 35.83
C ARG A 41 6.34 25.61 36.71
N ARG A 42 5.22 24.99 36.31
CA ARG A 42 4.11 24.66 37.22
C ARG A 42 3.87 23.16 37.23
N THR A 43 4.04 22.62 38.42
CA THR A 43 3.77 21.26 38.90
C THR A 43 2.29 20.89 38.76
N TRP A 44 2.00 19.69 38.27
CA TRP A 44 0.67 19.09 38.33
C TRP A 44 0.58 18.22 39.58
N SER A 45 -0.25 18.64 40.52
CA SER A 45 -0.64 17.86 41.70
C SER A 45 -1.82 16.96 41.36
N SER A 46 -1.69 15.72 41.82
CA SER A 46 -2.70 14.68 41.82
C SER A 46 -3.85 15.01 42.78
N THR A 47 -5.08 14.71 42.38
CA THR A 47 -6.17 14.48 43.34
C THR A 47 -7.08 13.38 42.80
N ALA A 48 -7.17 12.31 43.58
CA ALA A 48 -8.11 11.23 43.44
C ALA A 48 -9.39 11.53 44.24
N ALA A 49 -10.55 11.13 43.71
CA ALA A 49 -11.81 10.81 44.39
C ALA A 49 -12.95 10.92 43.35
N ARG A 50 -14.04 10.15 43.34
CA ARG A 50 -14.55 9.06 44.15
C ARG A 50 -15.68 8.41 43.32
N ARG A 51 -15.92 7.12 43.55
CA ARG A 51 -17.13 6.43 43.11
C ARG A 51 -18.35 6.97 43.84
N THR A 52 -19.44 7.22 43.13
CA THR A 52 -20.81 7.17 43.64
C THR A 52 -21.71 6.56 42.56
N SER A 53 -22.28 5.41 42.90
CA SER A 53 -23.49 4.87 42.28
C SER A 53 -24.66 5.79 42.63
N ASP A 54 -25.55 6.07 41.67
CA ASP A 54 -26.98 6.19 41.94
C ASP A 54 -27.81 6.05 40.66
N ASN A 55 -28.85 5.23 40.79
CA ASN A 55 -29.93 5.00 39.84
C ASN A 55 -30.90 6.19 39.88
N ALA A 56 -31.30 6.74 38.72
CA ALA A 56 -32.62 7.34 38.55
C ALA A 56 -32.97 7.55 37.07
N ASN A 57 -34.14 7.04 36.70
CA ASN A 57 -34.90 7.37 35.49
C ASN A 57 -35.04 8.89 35.31
N ALA A 58 -34.74 9.39 34.12
CA ALA A 58 -35.37 10.58 33.56
C ALA A 58 -35.27 10.55 32.04
N SER A 59 -36.42 10.31 31.41
CA SER A 59 -36.71 10.54 30.01
C SER A 59 -36.54 12.01 29.64
N GLN A 60 -35.65 12.33 28.70
CA GLN A 60 -35.74 13.56 27.91
C GLN A 60 -35.33 13.31 26.45
N ASP A 61 -36.25 13.67 25.57
CA ASP A 61 -36.17 13.68 24.12
C ASP A 61 -34.91 14.39 23.60
N SER A 62 -34.07 13.64 22.89
CA SER A 62 -33.20 14.20 21.86
C SER A 62 -33.67 13.68 20.50
N LYS A 63 -34.32 14.56 19.73
CA LYS A 63 -34.66 14.34 18.33
C LYS A 63 -33.38 14.05 17.53
N SER A 64 -33.12 12.78 17.25
CA SER A 64 -32.12 12.37 16.28
C SER A 64 -32.65 12.72 14.88
N ALA A 65 -31.82 13.41 14.09
CA ALA A 65 -32.08 13.60 12.68
C ALA A 65 -32.15 12.22 11.97
N PRO A 66 -33.04 12.01 11.01
CA PRO A 66 -33.17 10.73 10.35
C PRO A 66 -31.97 10.54 9.40
N HIS A 67 -31.00 9.72 9.80
CA HIS A 67 -30.04 9.15 8.86
C HIS A 67 -30.81 8.34 7.81
N PRO A 68 -30.61 8.59 6.50
CA PRO A 68 -31.19 7.75 5.47
C PRO A 68 -30.48 6.39 5.51
N THR A 69 -31.02 5.46 6.30
CA THR A 69 -30.56 4.09 6.32
C THR A 69 -30.87 3.45 4.98
N MET A 70 -29.84 3.28 4.13
CA MET A 70 -29.95 2.38 2.99
C MET A 70 -30.22 0.97 3.53
N LYS A 71 -31.47 0.51 3.41
CA LYS A 71 -31.91 -0.81 3.85
C LYS A 71 -31.38 -1.88 2.89
N GLY A 72 -30.13 -2.26 3.07
CA GLY A 72 -29.48 -3.34 2.33
C GLY A 72 -28.47 -4.08 3.19
N SER A 73 -28.03 -5.24 2.70
CA SER A 73 -26.90 -5.98 3.28
C SER A 73 -26.08 -6.60 2.16
N ILE A 74 -24.75 -6.58 2.32
CA ILE A 74 -23.82 -7.31 1.45
C ILE A 74 -23.49 -8.64 2.14
N SER A 75 -23.53 -9.74 1.40
CA SER A 75 -23.12 -11.06 1.89
C SER A 75 -21.74 -11.43 1.36
N ILE A 76 -20.79 -11.69 2.24
CA ILE A 76 -19.41 -12.09 1.89
C ILE A 76 -19.10 -13.40 2.61
N GLU A 77 -18.81 -14.45 1.85
CA GLU A 77 -18.52 -15.82 2.36
C GLU A 77 -19.51 -16.30 3.44
N GLY A 78 -20.81 -16.01 3.25
CA GLY A 78 -21.89 -16.42 4.17
C GLY A 78 -22.12 -15.50 5.37
N LYS A 79 -21.32 -14.45 5.55
CA LYS A 79 -21.54 -13.40 6.56
C LYS A 79 -22.27 -12.22 5.95
N SER A 80 -23.33 -11.76 6.60
CA SER A 80 -24.11 -10.58 6.18
C SER A 80 -23.60 -9.33 6.90
N TYR A 81 -23.39 -8.26 6.13
CA TYR A 81 -22.95 -6.96 6.60
C TYR A 81 -23.98 -5.89 6.20
N PRO A 82 -24.45 -5.05 7.13
CA PRO A 82 -25.37 -3.97 6.78
C PRO A 82 -24.67 -2.94 5.87
N THR A 83 -25.39 -2.40 4.90
CA THR A 83 -24.93 -1.28 4.06
C THR A 83 -25.35 0.06 4.65
N ASP A 84 -24.64 1.12 4.28
CA ASP A 84 -24.96 2.50 4.66
C ASP A 84 -24.49 3.49 3.58
N GLU A 85 -24.48 4.79 3.89
CA GLU A 85 -24.08 5.84 2.96
C GLU A 85 -22.59 5.80 2.55
N TRP A 86 -21.74 5.05 3.27
CA TRP A 86 -20.32 4.88 2.94
C TRP A 86 -20.11 3.76 1.93
N THR A 87 -21.03 2.79 1.85
CA THR A 87 -20.92 1.63 0.96
C THR A 87 -20.57 2.04 -0.46
N ASN A 88 -19.47 1.51 -0.98
CA ASN A 88 -19.01 1.75 -2.35
C ASN A 88 -18.38 0.51 -3.01
N THR A 89 -18.46 -0.66 -2.36
CA THR A 89 -17.94 -1.92 -2.90
C THR A 89 -18.91 -2.50 -3.93
N PRO A 90 -18.53 -2.62 -5.22
CA PRO A 90 -19.40 -3.17 -6.26
C PRO A 90 -19.32 -4.69 -6.34
N ASP A 91 -20.33 -5.31 -6.95
CA ASP A 91 -20.41 -6.78 -7.15
C ASP A 91 -19.20 -7.34 -7.91
N SER A 92 -18.62 -6.55 -8.84
CA SER A 92 -17.42 -6.92 -9.58
C SER A 92 -16.21 -7.16 -8.67
N ILE A 93 -16.11 -6.44 -7.55
CA ILE A 93 -15.05 -6.65 -6.56
C ILE A 93 -15.42 -7.82 -5.64
N LEU A 94 -16.67 -7.89 -5.21
CA LEU A 94 -17.17 -8.97 -4.36
C LEU A 94 -17.01 -10.35 -5.02
N SER A 95 -17.17 -10.45 -6.34
CA SER A 95 -17.05 -11.71 -7.08
C SER A 95 -15.65 -12.33 -7.10
N HIS A 96 -14.62 -11.54 -6.75
CA HIS A 96 -13.24 -12.01 -6.66
C HIS A 96 -12.87 -12.54 -5.28
N ILE A 97 -13.66 -12.22 -4.25
CA ILE A 97 -13.44 -12.72 -2.90
C ILE A 97 -13.49 -14.25 -2.92
N GLY A 98 -12.47 -14.87 -2.32
CA GLY A 98 -12.35 -16.33 -2.27
C GLY A 98 -11.47 -16.95 -3.37
N ARG A 99 -11.04 -16.17 -4.39
CA ARG A 99 -10.08 -16.63 -5.42
C ARG A 99 -8.75 -17.08 -4.80
N ARG A 100 -8.22 -16.30 -3.84
CA ARG A 100 -7.04 -16.66 -3.03
C ARG A 100 -5.87 -17.21 -3.87
N LEU A 101 -5.50 -16.50 -4.93
CA LEU A 101 -4.51 -16.92 -5.92
C LEU A 101 -3.14 -17.28 -5.31
N TYR A 102 -2.79 -16.66 -4.18
CA TYR A 102 -1.60 -16.94 -3.38
C TYR A 102 -1.61 -18.32 -2.68
N LEU A 103 -2.71 -19.06 -2.72
CA LEU A 103 -2.84 -20.44 -2.21
C LEU A 103 -2.97 -21.47 -3.35
N GLU A 104 -3.10 -21.02 -4.60
CA GLU A 104 -3.22 -21.90 -5.75
C GLU A 104 -1.83 -22.45 -6.12
N LYS A 105 -1.60 -23.75 -5.88
CA LYS A 105 -0.28 -24.40 -5.93
C LYS A 105 0.62 -24.01 -7.12
N ASN A 106 0.09 -24.02 -8.35
CA ASN A 106 0.89 -23.71 -9.55
C ASN A 106 0.82 -22.24 -9.96
N HIS A 107 0.07 -21.42 -9.24
CA HIS A 107 -0.08 -20.01 -9.58
C HIS A 107 1.22 -19.26 -9.27
N PRO A 108 1.68 -18.34 -10.15
CA PRO A 108 2.94 -17.60 -9.92
C PRO A 108 2.97 -16.84 -8.59
N LEU A 109 1.81 -16.38 -8.09
CA LEU A 109 1.73 -15.75 -6.75
C LEU A 109 1.97 -16.72 -5.59
N SER A 110 1.59 -18.00 -5.71
CA SER A 110 1.93 -19.03 -4.72
C SER A 110 3.41 -19.36 -4.76
N ILE A 111 3.97 -19.49 -5.97
CA ILE A 111 5.40 -19.80 -6.18
C ILE A 111 6.28 -18.68 -5.58
N ILE A 112 5.99 -17.41 -5.87
CA ILE A 112 6.79 -16.32 -5.31
C ILE A 112 6.59 -16.18 -3.80
N ARG A 113 5.37 -16.42 -3.27
CA ARG A 113 5.16 -16.45 -1.82
C ARG A 113 6.11 -17.44 -1.16
N GLU A 114 6.18 -18.67 -1.66
CA GLU A 114 7.02 -19.71 -1.06
C GLU A 114 8.50 -19.38 -1.17
N LEU A 115 8.93 -18.77 -2.29
CA LEU A 115 10.28 -18.25 -2.45
C LEU A 115 10.60 -17.16 -1.39
N LEU A 116 9.68 -16.23 -1.15
CA LEU A 116 9.84 -15.19 -0.15
C LEU A 116 9.86 -15.77 1.28
N GLU A 117 8.95 -16.69 1.59
CA GLU A 117 8.89 -17.38 2.88
C GLU A 117 10.18 -18.18 3.16
N SER A 118 10.89 -18.65 2.13
CA SER A 118 12.16 -19.36 2.30
C SER A 118 13.29 -18.49 2.91
N GLU A 119 13.21 -17.16 2.75
CA GLU A 119 14.14 -16.21 3.37
C GLU A 119 13.73 -15.84 4.81
N PHE A 120 12.54 -16.27 5.24
CA PHE A 120 12.01 -16.16 6.60
C PHE A 120 11.57 -17.53 7.12
N PRO A 121 12.51 -18.47 7.34
CA PRO A 121 12.19 -19.86 7.61
C PRO A 121 11.69 -20.11 9.03
N ARG A 122 10.89 -21.16 9.16
CA ARG A 122 10.55 -21.78 10.45
C ARG A 122 11.82 -22.38 11.12
N PRO A 123 11.87 -22.42 12.45
CA PRO A 123 10.82 -22.03 13.39
C PRO A 123 10.87 -20.55 13.82
N ILE A 124 11.86 -19.77 13.32
CA ILE A 124 12.05 -18.36 13.71
C ILE A 124 10.85 -17.50 13.29
N TYR A 125 10.31 -17.77 12.11
CA TYR A 125 9.14 -17.09 11.58
C TYR A 125 7.94 -18.03 11.52
N GLY A 126 6.80 -17.56 12.01
CA GLY A 126 5.50 -18.15 11.69
C GLY A 126 5.03 -17.66 10.32
N ASN A 127 4.99 -18.53 9.31
CA ASN A 127 4.42 -18.18 8.00
C ASN A 127 2.91 -18.46 8.00
N TYR A 128 2.12 -17.39 7.87
CA TYR A 128 0.66 -17.38 7.99
C TYR A 128 -0.01 -16.83 6.72
N TYR A 129 -1.34 -16.99 6.65
CA TYR A 129 -2.16 -16.40 5.62
C TYR A 129 -3.51 -15.96 6.19
N GLU A 130 -4.07 -14.89 5.62
CA GLU A 130 -5.36 -14.35 6.03
C GLU A 130 -6.40 -14.54 4.92
N LYS A 131 -7.48 -15.26 5.23
CA LYS A 131 -8.49 -15.67 4.24
C LYS A 131 -9.69 -14.72 4.16
N ASP A 132 -10.05 -14.08 5.27
CA ASP A 132 -11.20 -13.19 5.35
C ASP A 132 -10.73 -11.76 5.04
N PRO A 133 -11.10 -11.15 3.90
CA PRO A 133 -10.65 -9.81 3.53
C PRO A 133 -11.33 -8.69 4.32
N VAL A 134 -12.38 -9.01 5.07
CA VAL A 134 -13.20 -8.04 5.77
C VAL A 134 -12.58 -7.66 7.11
N VAL A 135 -12.27 -6.38 7.28
CA VAL A 135 -11.70 -5.84 8.52
C VAL A 135 -12.47 -4.60 8.97
N SER A 136 -12.38 -4.28 10.26
CA SER A 136 -12.90 -3.00 10.74
C SER A 136 -11.99 -1.86 10.29
N THR A 137 -12.57 -0.66 10.14
CA THR A 137 -11.81 0.58 9.94
C THR A 137 -10.78 0.81 11.06
N VAL A 138 -11.11 0.38 12.27
CA VAL A 138 -10.20 0.41 13.43
C VAL A 138 -8.91 -0.39 13.17
N LYS A 139 -9.03 -1.64 12.68
CA LYS A 139 -7.87 -2.48 12.39
C LYS A 139 -7.07 -1.97 11.19
N ASN A 140 -7.77 -1.54 10.14
CA ASN A 140 -7.13 -1.09 8.91
C ASN A 140 -6.46 0.28 9.05
N PHE A 141 -6.89 1.13 9.99
CA PHE A 141 -6.38 2.51 10.06
C PHE A 141 -6.03 2.95 11.48
N ASP A 142 -6.97 2.88 12.43
CA ASP A 142 -6.81 3.51 13.76
C ASP A 142 -5.67 2.88 14.57
N VAL A 143 -5.62 1.55 14.60
CA VAL A 143 -4.58 0.77 15.30
C VAL A 143 -3.18 1.12 14.77
N LEU A 144 -3.10 1.41 13.47
CA LEU A 144 -1.87 1.75 12.76
C LEU A 144 -1.54 3.26 12.82
N GLY A 145 -2.32 4.05 13.56
CA GLY A 145 -2.05 5.47 13.77
C GLY A 145 -2.36 6.38 12.58
N PHE A 146 -3.15 5.92 11.60
CA PHE A 146 -3.57 6.78 10.48
C PHE A 146 -4.41 7.96 11.01
N PRO A 147 -4.08 9.21 10.66
CA PRO A 147 -4.95 10.35 10.97
C PRO A 147 -6.36 10.20 10.39
N LEU A 148 -7.38 10.81 11.01
CA LEU A 148 -8.77 10.73 10.53
C LEU A 148 -8.97 11.35 9.14
N ASP A 149 -8.15 12.34 8.79
CA ASP A 149 -8.11 13.04 7.51
C ASP A 149 -7.10 12.44 6.52
N HIS A 150 -6.50 11.30 6.84
CA HIS A 150 -5.52 10.65 5.96
C HIS A 150 -6.15 10.25 4.62
N PRO A 151 -5.53 10.55 3.46
CA PRO A 151 -6.09 10.26 2.13
C PRO A 151 -6.49 8.78 1.95
N GLY A 152 -5.69 7.85 2.50
CA GLY A 152 -6.02 6.42 2.46
C GLY A 152 -7.36 6.04 3.12
N ARG A 153 -7.94 6.87 3.99
CA ARG A 153 -9.30 6.67 4.53
C ARG A 153 -10.40 7.14 3.57
N SER A 154 -10.07 7.86 2.50
CA SER A 154 -11.06 8.40 1.57
C SER A 154 -11.86 7.28 0.91
N ARG A 155 -13.15 7.55 0.68
CA ARG A 155 -14.03 6.68 -0.11
C ARG A 155 -13.59 6.58 -1.58
N THR A 156 -12.76 7.50 -2.05
CA THR A 156 -12.20 7.46 -3.41
C THR A 156 -11.14 6.40 -3.57
N ASP A 157 -10.51 5.95 -2.47
CA ASP A 157 -9.30 5.11 -2.51
C ASP A 157 -9.55 3.75 -1.82
N THR A 158 -10.54 3.67 -0.93
CA THR A 158 -10.88 2.48 -0.15
C THR A 158 -12.26 1.92 -0.49
N TYR A 159 -12.36 0.59 -0.55
CA TYR A 159 -13.63 -0.13 -0.64
C TYR A 159 -14.26 -0.32 0.75
N TYR A 160 -15.30 0.47 1.01
CA TYR A 160 -16.14 0.40 2.20
C TYR A 160 -17.36 -0.50 1.95
N ILE A 161 -17.53 -1.48 2.83
CA ILE A 161 -18.78 -2.24 2.96
C ILE A 161 -19.81 -1.37 3.71
N ASN A 162 -19.36 -0.67 4.75
CA ASN A 162 -20.10 0.35 5.50
C ASN A 162 -19.10 1.24 6.27
N HIS A 163 -19.55 2.27 6.99
CA HIS A 163 -18.66 3.23 7.68
C HIS A 163 -17.69 2.61 8.71
N LYS A 164 -17.93 1.38 9.16
CA LYS A 164 -17.09 0.66 10.15
C LYS A 164 -16.33 -0.52 9.56
N THR A 165 -16.59 -0.88 8.31
CA THR A 165 -16.12 -2.14 7.72
C THR A 165 -15.63 -1.91 6.30
N VAL A 166 -14.40 -2.34 6.04
CA VAL A 166 -13.73 -2.20 4.75
C VAL A 166 -13.23 -3.57 4.28
N LEU A 167 -13.00 -3.69 2.98
CA LEU A 167 -12.04 -4.67 2.48
C LEU A 167 -10.64 -4.12 2.77
N ARG A 168 -9.76 -4.93 3.39
CA ARG A 168 -8.44 -4.45 3.85
C ARG A 168 -7.65 -3.82 2.69
N THR A 169 -7.04 -2.67 2.94
CA THR A 169 -6.22 -1.97 1.94
C THR A 169 -4.76 -2.41 1.96
N HIS A 170 -4.36 -3.10 3.03
CA HIS A 170 -3.02 -3.63 3.22
C HIS A 170 -3.00 -4.75 4.27
N THR A 171 -2.02 -5.65 4.19
CA THR A 171 -1.82 -6.72 5.18
C THR A 171 -1.48 -6.19 6.57
N SER A 172 -1.01 -4.94 6.69
CA SER A 172 -0.70 -4.30 7.97
C SER A 172 -1.90 -4.20 8.91
N ALA A 173 -3.14 -4.31 8.39
CA ALA A 173 -4.37 -4.38 9.17
C ALA A 173 -4.38 -5.54 10.19
N HIS A 174 -3.48 -6.51 10.03
CA HIS A 174 -3.33 -7.68 10.89
C HIS A 174 -2.13 -7.58 11.87
N GLN A 175 -1.31 -6.52 11.83
CA GLN A 175 -0.10 -6.40 12.67
C GLN A 175 -0.38 -6.60 14.16
N GLN A 176 -1.38 -5.91 14.72
CA GLN A 176 -1.74 -6.04 16.14
C GLN A 176 -2.05 -7.49 16.52
N ALA A 177 -2.82 -8.19 15.69
CA ALA A 177 -3.20 -9.58 15.96
C ALA A 177 -1.98 -10.51 15.96
N TYR A 178 -1.02 -10.30 15.06
CA TYR A 178 0.19 -11.13 14.99
C TYR A 178 1.24 -10.76 16.05
N PHE A 179 1.31 -9.50 16.49
CA PHE A 179 2.11 -9.13 17.67
C PHE A 179 1.57 -9.79 18.94
N GLN A 180 0.25 -9.79 19.14
CA GLN A 180 -0.40 -10.54 20.22
C GLN A 180 -0.20 -12.06 20.07
N GLN A 181 -0.12 -12.56 18.84
CA GLN A 181 0.17 -13.97 18.58
C GLN A 181 1.60 -14.37 18.95
N ILE A 182 2.61 -13.57 18.57
CA ILE A 182 4.00 -13.77 19.02
C ILE A 182 4.05 -13.82 20.55
N ASN A 183 3.33 -12.93 21.23
CA ASN A 183 3.26 -12.93 22.69
C ASN A 183 2.67 -14.22 23.27
N ARG A 184 1.53 -14.67 22.71
CA ARG A 184 0.89 -15.93 23.13
C ARG A 184 1.78 -17.15 22.86
N ASN A 185 2.56 -17.10 21.79
CA ASN A 185 3.45 -18.17 21.39
C ASN A 185 4.72 -18.25 22.25
N GLU A 186 5.07 -17.21 23.02
CA GLU A 186 6.33 -17.15 23.77
C GLU A 186 6.59 -18.39 24.65
N ASN A 187 5.54 -18.95 25.27
CA ASN A 187 5.69 -20.12 26.15
C ASN A 187 5.63 -21.48 25.43
N ILE A 188 5.23 -21.50 24.15
CA ILE A 188 4.96 -22.73 23.38
C ILE A 188 5.96 -22.89 22.24
N ARG A 189 6.33 -21.78 21.59
CA ARG A 189 7.25 -21.64 20.47
C ARG A 189 8.14 -20.40 20.72
N PRO A 190 9.00 -20.40 21.75
CA PRO A 190 9.84 -19.26 22.12
C PRO A 190 10.79 -18.79 21.01
N GLU A 191 11.10 -19.68 20.07
CA GLU A 191 11.89 -19.38 18.89
C GLU A 191 11.15 -18.56 17.82
N GLU A 192 9.80 -18.55 17.84
CA GLU A 192 8.97 -17.79 16.91
C GLU A 192 8.95 -16.31 17.32
N VAL A 193 9.97 -15.58 16.89
CA VAL A 193 10.17 -14.15 17.17
C VAL A 193 9.77 -13.26 16.00
N GLY A 194 9.38 -13.85 14.87
CA GLY A 194 8.86 -13.14 13.71
C GLY A 194 7.67 -13.84 13.06
N TYR A 195 7.05 -13.16 12.11
CA TYR A 195 6.02 -13.75 11.26
C TYR A 195 6.12 -13.22 9.83
N THR A 196 5.56 -14.00 8.91
CA THR A 196 5.07 -13.49 7.62
C THR A 196 3.58 -13.74 7.52
N VAL A 197 2.83 -12.85 6.87
CA VAL A 197 1.42 -13.09 6.54
C VAL A 197 1.14 -12.65 5.13
N VAL A 198 0.46 -13.52 4.37
CA VAL A 198 0.03 -13.22 3.00
C VAL A 198 -1.47 -13.12 2.89
N ALA A 199 -1.93 -12.11 2.14
CA ALA A 199 -3.34 -11.91 1.86
C ALA A 199 -3.58 -11.10 0.58
N ASP A 200 -4.76 -11.26 -0.01
CA ASP A 200 -5.35 -10.34 -0.99
C ASP A 200 -5.79 -9.03 -0.33
N VAL A 201 -5.52 -7.89 -0.98
CA VAL A 201 -5.82 -6.54 -0.51
C VAL A 201 -6.53 -5.75 -1.62
N TYR A 202 -7.29 -4.74 -1.22
CA TYR A 202 -8.30 -4.10 -2.07
C TYR A 202 -8.13 -2.59 -2.07
N ARG A 203 -7.95 -1.98 -3.24
CA ARG A 203 -7.81 -0.52 -3.40
C ARG A 203 -8.54 -0.02 -4.63
N ARG A 204 -9.13 1.17 -4.52
CA ARG A 204 -9.64 1.90 -5.69
C ARG A 204 -8.48 2.68 -6.29
N ASP A 205 -8.08 2.30 -7.49
CA ASP A 205 -6.89 2.85 -8.14
C ASP A 205 -7.07 2.95 -9.67
N ALA A 206 -6.06 3.48 -10.33
CA ALA A 206 -5.92 3.57 -11.78
C ALA A 206 -6.14 2.22 -12.50
N ILE A 207 -6.41 2.30 -13.81
CA ILE A 207 -6.42 1.13 -14.70
C ILE A 207 -5.21 1.24 -15.62
N ASP A 208 -4.21 0.41 -15.33
CA ASP A 208 -3.03 0.22 -16.18
C ASP A 208 -2.41 -1.18 -15.94
N ARG A 209 -1.28 -1.46 -16.59
CA ARG A 209 -0.60 -2.76 -16.53
C ARG A 209 -0.07 -3.16 -15.15
N SER A 210 0.02 -2.22 -14.21
CA SER A 210 0.62 -2.38 -12.88
C SER A 210 -0.39 -2.20 -11.74
N HIS A 211 -1.58 -1.68 -12.03
CA HIS A 211 -2.63 -1.44 -11.05
C HIS A 211 -3.84 -2.32 -11.34
N TYR A 212 -4.23 -3.11 -10.34
CA TYR A 212 -5.46 -3.89 -10.32
C TYR A 212 -6.16 -3.62 -8.99
N PRO A 213 -7.50 -3.54 -8.92
CA PRO A 213 -8.23 -3.21 -7.69
C PRO A 213 -7.99 -4.21 -6.56
N ILE A 214 -7.53 -5.41 -6.91
CA ILE A 214 -7.24 -6.51 -6.01
C ILE A 214 -5.84 -7.02 -6.32
N PHE A 215 -4.96 -6.96 -5.35
CA PHE A 215 -3.61 -7.48 -5.48
C PHE A 215 -3.21 -8.13 -4.17
N HIS A 216 -2.02 -8.69 -4.07
CA HIS A 216 -1.62 -9.48 -2.93
C HIS A 216 -0.41 -8.87 -2.25
N GLN A 217 -0.45 -8.85 -0.92
CA GLN A 217 0.67 -8.41 -0.13
C GLN A 217 1.19 -9.54 0.75
N MET A 218 2.50 -9.47 1.01
CA MET A 218 3.12 -10.14 2.13
C MET A 218 3.55 -9.07 3.14
N GLU A 219 3.13 -9.24 4.38
CA GLU A 219 3.69 -8.55 5.54
C GLU A 219 4.74 -9.45 6.18
N GLY A 220 5.76 -8.86 6.79
CA GLY A 220 6.58 -9.56 7.76
C GLY A 220 7.04 -8.64 8.88
N ALA A 221 7.31 -9.22 10.04
CA ALA A 221 7.88 -8.50 11.18
C ALA A 221 8.75 -9.43 12.04
N MET A 222 9.70 -8.83 12.75
CA MET A 222 10.51 -9.52 13.75
C MET A 222 10.63 -8.66 15.00
N LEU A 223 10.46 -9.28 16.17
CA LEU A 223 10.45 -8.62 17.47
C LEU A 223 11.52 -9.19 18.40
N TRP A 224 12.27 -8.30 19.04
CA TRP A 224 13.14 -8.61 20.17
C TRP A 224 12.49 -8.21 21.48
N LYS A 225 12.59 -9.10 22.48
CA LYS A 225 12.19 -8.82 23.85
C LYS A 225 13.28 -8.04 24.57
N ARG A 226 12.87 -6.95 25.22
CA ARG A 226 13.66 -6.14 26.15
C ARG A 226 13.36 -6.55 27.60
N PRO A 227 14.20 -6.14 28.56
CA PRO A 227 13.85 -6.23 29.98
C PRO A 227 12.55 -5.50 30.30
N ASP A 228 11.74 -6.06 31.19
CA ASP A 228 10.45 -5.49 31.59
C ASP A 228 10.61 -4.17 32.36
N THR A 229 11.72 -4.04 33.10
CA THR A 229 12.03 -2.86 33.91
C THR A 229 13.10 -2.01 33.23
N GLU A 230 12.79 -0.72 33.02
CA GLU A 230 13.73 0.28 32.49
C GLU A 230 14.42 -0.16 31.18
N PRO A 231 13.66 -0.53 30.13
CA PRO A 231 14.21 -1.10 28.90
C PRO A 231 15.30 -0.24 28.25
N LEU A 232 15.17 1.10 28.31
CA LEU A 232 16.15 2.04 27.77
C LEU A 232 17.50 2.03 28.50
N LYS A 233 17.57 1.64 29.79
CA LYS A 233 18.86 1.47 30.48
C LYS A 233 19.62 0.24 29.98
N HIS A 234 18.93 -0.65 29.29
CA HIS A 234 19.45 -1.90 28.73
C HIS A 234 19.47 -1.85 27.19
N SER A 235 19.40 -0.66 26.60
CA SER A 235 19.39 -0.47 25.16
C SER A 235 20.64 -1.03 24.49
N GLU A 236 21.82 -0.85 25.09
CA GLU A 236 23.09 -1.40 24.60
C GLU A 236 23.07 -2.94 24.53
N GLN A 237 22.50 -3.59 25.54
CA GLN A 237 22.36 -5.06 25.60
C GLN A 237 21.39 -5.54 24.51
N THR A 238 20.29 -4.81 24.33
CA THR A 238 19.29 -5.09 23.30
C THR A 238 19.91 -4.93 21.91
N ALA A 239 20.59 -3.82 21.64
CA ALA A 239 21.31 -3.55 20.40
C ALA A 239 22.37 -4.62 20.10
N ALA A 240 23.17 -5.00 21.11
CA ALA A 240 24.17 -6.06 20.96
C ALA A 240 23.54 -7.42 20.58
N LYS A 241 22.38 -7.76 21.15
CA LYS A 241 21.63 -8.96 20.77
C LYS A 241 21.18 -8.91 19.31
N ILE A 242 20.64 -7.77 18.88
CA ILE A 242 20.17 -7.56 17.50
C ILE A 242 21.35 -7.64 16.51
N LEU A 243 22.49 -7.03 16.84
CA LEU A 243 23.71 -7.12 16.03
C LEU A 243 24.26 -8.54 15.95
N ASN A 244 24.15 -9.33 17.03
CA ASN A 244 24.50 -10.73 17.01
C ASN A 244 23.57 -11.55 16.09
N ASP A 245 22.27 -11.25 16.07
CA ASP A 245 21.34 -11.87 15.12
C ASP A 245 21.62 -11.43 13.68
N LEU A 246 21.96 -10.16 13.45
CA LEU A 246 22.42 -9.64 12.14
C LEU A 246 23.64 -10.42 11.64
N ASN A 247 24.61 -10.72 12.49
CA ASN A 247 25.81 -11.48 12.11
C ASN A 247 25.52 -12.92 11.68
N ARG A 248 24.34 -13.47 12.03
CA ARG A 248 23.88 -14.79 11.54
C ARG A 248 23.27 -14.72 10.15
N ILE A 249 22.90 -13.53 9.70
CA ILE A 249 22.38 -13.31 8.35
C ILE A 249 23.57 -13.19 7.39
N PRO A 250 23.73 -14.11 6.42
CA PRO A 250 24.93 -14.10 5.58
C PRO A 250 25.05 -12.79 4.78
N PRO A 251 26.26 -12.21 4.67
CA PRO A 251 26.48 -11.02 3.86
C PRO A 251 26.26 -11.28 2.36
N HIS A 252 26.17 -10.20 1.60
CA HIS A 252 26.13 -10.22 0.14
C HIS A 252 27.00 -9.10 -0.43
N ASP A 253 27.39 -9.25 -1.69
CA ASP A 253 28.30 -8.33 -2.37
C ASP A 253 27.59 -7.38 -3.34
N VAL A 254 26.25 -7.43 -3.40
CA VAL A 254 25.46 -6.47 -4.19
C VAL A 254 25.61 -5.08 -3.59
N ALA A 255 26.02 -4.12 -4.41
CA ALA A 255 26.10 -2.73 -4.03
C ALA A 255 24.69 -2.15 -3.85
N VAL A 256 24.41 -1.63 -2.66
CA VAL A 256 23.14 -0.98 -2.30
C VAL A 256 23.40 0.49 -2.02
N GLU A 257 22.67 1.37 -2.70
CA GLU A 257 22.74 2.81 -2.46
C GLU A 257 21.90 3.18 -1.22
N ASP A 258 22.55 3.66 -0.16
CA ASP A 258 21.89 4.10 1.06
C ASP A 258 22.55 5.39 1.57
N PRO A 259 22.32 6.53 0.90
CA PRO A 259 23.07 7.75 1.17
C PRO A 259 22.62 8.48 2.44
N ASN A 260 21.47 8.10 3.01
CA ASN A 260 20.86 8.77 4.14
C ASN A 260 21.22 8.08 5.47
N PRO A 261 21.41 8.83 6.57
CA PRO A 261 21.53 8.22 7.88
C PRO A 261 20.24 7.50 8.27
N THR A 262 20.35 6.49 9.13
CA THR A 262 19.19 5.75 9.66
C THR A 262 18.21 6.68 10.38
N ILE A 263 18.73 7.66 11.13
CA ILE A 263 17.96 8.60 11.93
C ILE A 263 18.15 10.02 11.38
N HIS A 264 17.04 10.71 11.13
CA HIS A 264 17.03 12.12 10.75
C HIS A 264 15.91 12.87 11.50
N PRO A 265 16.17 14.01 12.17
CA PRO A 265 15.20 14.68 13.05
C PRO A 265 13.84 15.00 12.42
N GLU A 266 13.82 15.41 11.14
CA GLU A 266 12.59 15.81 10.45
C GLU A 266 12.05 14.73 9.51
N ARG A 267 12.90 14.21 8.62
CA ARG A 267 12.52 13.26 7.57
C ARG A 267 12.33 11.83 8.07
N ASN A 268 13.11 11.41 9.07
CA ASN A 268 13.12 10.02 9.53
C ASN A 268 13.38 9.89 11.05
N PRO A 269 12.44 10.37 11.89
CA PRO A 269 12.72 10.68 13.29
C PRO A 269 12.87 9.45 14.19
N LEU A 270 13.72 9.60 15.21
CA LEU A 270 13.82 8.68 16.34
C LEU A 270 12.58 8.79 17.25
N GLN A 271 12.05 7.66 17.70
CA GLN A 271 11.03 7.59 18.75
C GLN A 271 11.68 7.74 20.14
N ALA A 272 12.25 8.91 20.43
CA ALA A 272 13.20 9.12 21.54
C ALA A 272 12.65 8.84 22.95
N VAL A 273 11.32 8.79 23.11
CA VAL A 273 10.66 8.40 24.38
C VAL A 273 10.80 6.89 24.65
N HIS A 274 10.96 6.09 23.59
CA HIS A 274 10.82 4.64 23.64
C HIS A 274 12.04 3.87 23.14
N HIS A 275 12.88 4.47 22.32
CA HIS A 275 14.05 3.82 21.70
C HIS A 275 15.31 4.67 21.89
N SER A 276 16.45 4.01 22.05
CA SER A 276 17.76 4.64 21.92
C SER A 276 18.22 4.67 20.45
N ALA A 277 19.21 5.51 20.14
CA ALA A 277 19.78 5.57 18.80
C ALA A 277 20.47 4.24 18.43
N GLU A 278 21.20 3.63 19.37
CA GLU A 278 21.93 2.39 19.15
C GLU A 278 20.99 1.21 18.87
N GLU A 279 19.83 1.14 19.54
CA GLU A 279 18.78 0.16 19.24
C GLU A 279 18.25 0.35 17.81
N VAL A 280 17.94 1.58 17.41
CA VAL A 280 17.39 1.86 16.08
C VAL A 280 18.38 1.58 14.97
N GLU A 281 19.67 1.91 15.16
CA GLU A 281 20.73 1.54 14.21
C GLU A 281 20.85 0.03 14.05
N ALA A 282 20.82 -0.73 15.15
CA ALA A 282 20.88 -2.19 15.11
C ALA A 282 19.64 -2.81 14.43
N ILE A 283 18.43 -2.31 14.75
CA ILE A 283 17.18 -2.75 14.12
C ILE A 283 17.20 -2.44 12.62
N GLY A 284 17.61 -1.23 12.24
CA GLY A 284 17.72 -0.79 10.85
C GLY A 284 18.70 -1.65 10.06
N ALA A 285 19.89 -1.91 10.60
CA ALA A 285 20.88 -2.78 9.96
C ALA A 285 20.37 -4.21 9.76
N HIS A 286 19.70 -4.78 10.77
CA HIS A 286 19.08 -6.11 10.66
C HIS A 286 17.97 -6.12 9.60
N LEU A 287 17.04 -5.17 9.65
CA LEU A 287 15.94 -5.03 8.69
C LEU A 287 16.46 -4.95 7.25
N LYS A 288 17.40 -4.03 7.00
CA LYS A 288 17.95 -3.80 5.66
C LYS A 288 18.63 -5.06 5.13
N ARG A 289 19.50 -5.70 5.92
CA ARG A 289 20.16 -6.95 5.51
C ARG A 289 19.18 -8.09 5.22
N SER A 290 18.12 -8.24 6.02
CA SER A 290 17.08 -9.26 5.78
C SER A 290 16.37 -9.04 4.44
N LEU A 291 15.98 -7.79 4.15
CA LEU A 291 15.23 -7.45 2.94
C LEU A 291 16.10 -7.42 1.68
N GLU A 292 17.34 -6.97 1.79
CA GLU A 292 18.33 -7.03 0.71
C GLU A 292 18.51 -8.48 0.23
N ARG A 293 18.73 -9.42 1.17
CA ARG A 293 18.85 -10.85 0.83
C ARG A 293 17.62 -11.39 0.13
N MET A 294 16.44 -11.05 0.63
CA MET A 294 15.18 -11.46 0.02
C MET A 294 15.07 -10.98 -1.44
N ILE A 295 15.37 -9.71 -1.72
CA ILE A 295 15.36 -9.18 -3.08
C ILE A 295 16.45 -9.81 -3.95
N ILE A 296 17.67 -9.95 -3.44
CA ILE A 296 18.78 -10.58 -4.15
C ILE A 296 18.43 -12.02 -4.53
N LYS A 297 17.76 -12.77 -3.65
CA LYS A 297 17.28 -14.12 -3.93
C LYS A 297 16.33 -14.13 -5.12
N ILE A 298 15.35 -13.23 -5.17
CA ILE A 298 14.38 -13.12 -6.28
C ILE A 298 15.11 -12.88 -7.60
N PHE A 299 15.99 -11.88 -7.65
CA PHE A 299 16.73 -11.55 -8.88
C PHE A 299 17.73 -12.64 -9.28
N THR A 300 18.33 -13.33 -8.30
CA THR A 300 19.20 -14.48 -8.57
C THR A 300 18.41 -15.61 -9.24
N GLU A 301 17.21 -15.93 -8.74
CA GLU A 301 16.37 -16.96 -9.37
C GLU A 301 15.80 -16.51 -10.72
N ALA A 302 15.46 -15.23 -10.87
CA ALA A 302 15.04 -14.65 -12.15
C ALA A 302 16.15 -14.78 -13.22
N ASN A 303 17.39 -14.45 -12.85
CA ASN A 303 18.55 -14.56 -13.75
C ASN A 303 18.87 -16.01 -14.11
N LYS A 304 18.79 -16.94 -13.16
CA LYS A 304 18.93 -18.38 -13.44
C LYS A 304 17.88 -18.88 -14.43
N ALA A 305 16.63 -18.45 -14.27
CA ALA A 305 15.56 -18.80 -15.20
C ALA A 305 15.73 -18.16 -16.59
N ALA A 306 16.41 -17.01 -16.68
CA ALA A 306 16.69 -16.31 -17.94
C ALA A 306 17.93 -16.84 -18.69
N ALA A 307 18.90 -17.46 -17.99
CA ALA A 307 20.18 -17.91 -18.53
C ALA A 307 20.10 -18.93 -19.69
N GLY A 308 18.90 -19.46 -20.01
CA GLY A 308 18.65 -20.29 -21.19
C GLY A 308 18.05 -19.56 -22.39
N THR A 309 17.81 -18.24 -22.32
CA THR A 309 16.98 -17.50 -23.29
C THR A 309 17.68 -16.38 -24.06
N THR A 310 18.82 -15.86 -23.59
CA THR A 310 19.56 -14.76 -24.25
C THR A 310 21.06 -14.82 -23.99
N ASP A 311 21.88 -14.56 -25.01
CA ASP A 311 23.36 -14.39 -24.91
C ASP A 311 23.79 -13.02 -24.30
N ALA A 312 22.85 -12.24 -23.78
CA ALA A 312 23.13 -10.93 -23.20
C ALA A 312 23.55 -11.07 -21.74
N GLU A 313 24.70 -10.49 -21.38
CA GLU A 313 25.13 -10.33 -19.98
C GLU A 313 24.05 -9.59 -19.19
N PRO A 314 23.52 -10.17 -18.10
CA PRO A 314 22.48 -9.52 -17.31
C PRO A 314 23.02 -8.22 -16.71
N GLU A 315 22.25 -7.13 -16.83
CA GLU A 315 22.60 -5.89 -16.14
C GLU A 315 22.74 -6.16 -14.62
N PRO A 316 23.76 -5.60 -13.96
CA PRO A 316 23.94 -5.80 -12.54
C PRO A 316 22.73 -5.24 -11.78
N LEU A 317 22.24 -6.01 -10.81
CA LEU A 317 21.16 -5.59 -9.93
C LEU A 317 21.57 -4.30 -9.20
N LYS A 318 20.79 -3.24 -9.39
CA LYS A 318 20.94 -1.98 -8.64
C LYS A 318 19.80 -1.85 -7.67
N VAL A 319 20.14 -1.56 -6.42
CA VAL A 319 19.20 -1.47 -5.29
C VAL A 319 19.48 -0.17 -4.55
N ARG A 320 18.43 0.52 -4.09
CA ARG A 320 18.59 1.69 -3.23
C ARG A 320 17.54 1.76 -2.13
N TRP A 321 17.95 2.32 -1.00
CA TRP A 321 17.07 2.68 0.11
C TRP A 321 16.65 4.14 -0.02
N VAL A 322 15.35 4.39 0.11
CA VAL A 322 14.75 5.73 0.11
C VAL A 322 14.08 5.92 1.47
N GLU A 323 14.30 7.07 2.12
CA GLU A 323 13.55 7.40 3.33
C GLU A 323 12.07 7.57 2.99
N ALA A 324 11.19 6.99 3.82
CA ALA A 324 9.76 7.03 3.62
C ALA A 324 9.04 7.51 4.90
N TYR A 325 7.71 7.56 4.85
CA TYR A 325 6.90 7.82 6.02
C TYR A 325 5.69 6.88 6.04
N PHE A 326 5.55 6.15 7.14
CA PHE A 326 4.33 5.38 7.44
C PHE A 326 3.84 5.74 8.84
N PRO A 327 2.52 5.87 9.08
CA PRO A 327 2.01 6.22 10.42
C PRO A 327 2.42 5.23 11.52
N PHE A 328 2.69 3.97 11.17
CA PHE A 328 2.97 2.86 12.08
C PHE A 328 4.46 2.44 12.13
N THR A 329 5.37 3.13 11.43
CA THR A 329 6.83 2.94 11.58
C THR A 329 7.57 4.27 11.69
N SER A 330 8.74 4.27 12.33
CA SER A 330 9.68 5.40 12.41
C SER A 330 10.98 4.95 13.08
N PRO A 331 12.16 5.06 12.45
CA PRO A 331 12.39 5.40 11.06
C PRO A 331 11.75 4.44 10.04
N SER A 332 11.52 4.91 8.82
CA SER A 332 10.85 4.22 7.72
C SER A 332 11.65 4.31 6.42
N TRP A 333 11.55 3.28 5.59
CA TRP A 333 12.22 3.23 4.30
C TRP A 333 11.36 2.52 3.25
N GLU A 334 11.65 2.81 1.99
CA GLU A 334 11.27 2.03 0.83
C GLU A 334 12.52 1.44 0.19
N LEU A 335 12.40 0.24 -0.35
CA LEU A 335 13.45 -0.39 -1.15
C LEU A 335 13.05 -0.30 -2.62
N GLU A 336 13.94 0.25 -3.44
CA GLU A 336 13.73 0.34 -4.88
C GLU A 336 14.79 -0.47 -5.64
N VAL A 337 14.38 -1.03 -6.76
CA VAL A 337 15.26 -1.74 -7.70
C VAL A 337 15.22 -1.05 -9.06
N PHE A 338 16.38 -0.93 -9.70
CA PHE A 338 16.43 -0.37 -11.06
C PHE A 338 16.02 -1.44 -12.06
N TRP A 339 14.96 -1.18 -12.82
CA TRP A 339 14.41 -2.13 -13.79
C TRP A 339 13.87 -1.39 -15.02
N GLN A 340 14.23 -1.86 -16.21
CA GLN A 340 13.76 -1.28 -17.50
C GLN A 340 13.95 0.24 -17.63
N GLY A 341 15.05 0.77 -17.07
CA GLY A 341 15.40 2.19 -17.18
C GLY A 341 14.76 3.10 -16.13
N ASP A 342 14.04 2.56 -15.15
CA ASP A 342 13.42 3.33 -14.07
C ASP A 342 13.63 2.67 -12.70
N TRP A 343 13.50 3.45 -11.63
CA TRP A 343 13.50 2.94 -10.26
C TRP A 343 12.10 2.49 -9.87
N LEU A 344 12.00 1.25 -9.39
CA LEU A 344 10.75 0.64 -9.00
C LEU A 344 10.78 0.28 -7.52
N GLU A 345 9.93 0.95 -6.73
CA GLU A 345 9.63 0.57 -5.35
C GLU A 345 9.11 -0.85 -5.28
N VAL A 346 9.69 -1.71 -4.45
CA VAL A 346 9.26 -3.11 -4.30
C VAL A 346 8.65 -3.41 -2.93
N LEU A 347 8.98 -2.61 -1.91
CA LEU A 347 8.45 -2.76 -0.56
C LEU A 347 8.62 -1.47 0.26
N GLY A 348 7.79 -1.34 1.29
CA GLY A 348 7.93 -0.35 2.36
C GLY A 348 8.19 -1.04 3.71
N CYS A 349 8.98 -0.43 4.58
CA CYS A 349 9.38 -1.01 5.86
C CYS A 349 9.76 0.05 6.90
N GLY A 350 10.06 -0.39 8.12
CA GLY A 350 10.63 0.48 9.14
C GLY A 350 10.66 -0.13 10.53
N VAL A 351 11.17 0.65 11.48
CA VAL A 351 11.12 0.33 12.91
C VAL A 351 9.70 0.56 13.41
N ILE A 352 9.08 -0.43 14.04
CA ILE A 352 7.68 -0.38 14.46
C ILE A 352 7.47 0.76 15.47
N ARG A 353 6.37 1.51 15.34
CA ARG A 353 5.94 2.48 16.36
C ARG A 353 5.72 1.79 17.69
N GLN A 354 6.38 2.26 18.75
CA GLN A 354 6.27 1.61 20.06
C GLN A 354 4.82 1.62 20.57
N GLU A 355 4.05 2.66 20.26
CA GLU A 355 2.64 2.77 20.62
C GLU A 355 1.82 1.60 20.06
N LEU A 356 2.13 1.14 18.84
CA LEU A 356 1.47 -0.03 18.26
C LEU A 356 1.79 -1.31 19.05
N LEU A 357 3.04 -1.50 19.47
CA LEU A 357 3.43 -2.64 20.31
C LEU A 357 2.79 -2.58 21.70
N ILE A 358 2.73 -1.40 22.31
CA ILE A 358 2.03 -1.16 23.59
C ILE A 358 0.55 -1.51 23.45
N ASN A 359 -0.11 -1.02 22.40
CA ASN A 359 -1.53 -1.31 22.11
C ASN A 359 -1.78 -2.75 21.64
N SER A 360 -0.72 -3.54 21.43
CA SER A 360 -0.78 -4.96 21.07
C SER A 360 -0.37 -5.87 22.23
N ASP A 361 -0.40 -5.36 23.47
CA ASP A 361 -0.05 -6.09 24.69
C ASP A 361 1.37 -6.68 24.68
N VAL A 362 2.30 -6.05 23.95
CA VAL A 362 3.73 -6.39 23.89
C VAL A 362 4.64 -5.18 24.15
N PRO A 363 4.43 -4.43 25.25
CA PRO A 363 5.14 -3.15 25.49
C PRO A 363 6.65 -3.31 25.68
N ASN A 364 7.10 -4.50 26.11
CA ASN A 364 8.51 -4.83 26.33
C ASN A 364 9.22 -5.31 25.06
N ARG A 365 8.60 -5.24 23.87
CA ARG A 365 9.22 -5.62 22.61
C ARG A 365 9.62 -4.40 21.78
N VAL A 366 10.58 -4.59 20.88
CA VAL A 366 10.98 -3.68 19.79
C VAL A 366 11.20 -4.49 18.53
N GLY A 367 11.12 -3.86 17.36
CA GLY A 367 11.36 -4.59 16.13
C GLY A 367 11.10 -3.79 14.89
N TRP A 368 11.15 -4.50 13.76
CA TRP A 368 10.86 -3.95 12.45
C TRP A 368 9.69 -4.68 11.80
N ALA A 369 9.06 -4.01 10.84
CA ALA A 369 8.05 -4.59 9.95
C ALA A 369 8.30 -4.16 8.50
N PHE A 370 7.83 -4.96 7.55
CA PHE A 370 7.78 -4.65 6.13
C PHE A 370 6.46 -5.09 5.51
N GLY A 371 6.10 -4.46 4.39
CA GLY A 371 5.01 -4.87 3.51
C GLY A 371 5.47 -4.78 2.06
N LEU A 372 5.17 -5.80 1.27
CA LEU A 372 5.55 -5.88 -0.15
C LEU A 372 4.37 -6.35 -1.01
N GLY A 373 4.36 -5.95 -2.29
CA GLY A 373 3.38 -6.42 -3.27
C GLY A 373 3.87 -7.65 -4.03
N LEU A 374 3.13 -8.76 -3.96
CA LEU A 374 3.52 -10.01 -4.62
C LEU A 374 3.53 -9.87 -6.14
N GLU A 375 2.53 -9.21 -6.74
CA GLU A 375 2.42 -9.03 -8.18
C GLU A 375 3.63 -8.28 -8.73
N ARG A 376 4.05 -7.21 -8.05
CA ARG A 376 5.18 -6.39 -8.51
C ARG A 376 6.46 -7.22 -8.57
N LEU A 377 6.74 -8.00 -7.53
CA LEU A 377 7.89 -8.91 -7.51
C LEU A 377 7.72 -10.09 -8.48
N ALA A 378 6.50 -10.61 -8.67
CA ALA A 378 6.21 -11.70 -9.61
C ALA A 378 6.38 -11.25 -11.06
N MET A 379 5.98 -10.03 -11.39
CA MET A 379 6.23 -9.42 -12.71
C MET A 379 7.72 -9.33 -13.01
N LEU A 380 8.54 -8.96 -12.01
CA LEU A 380 10.00 -8.94 -12.14
C LEU A 380 10.59 -10.36 -12.27
N LEU A 381 10.20 -11.28 -11.40
CA LEU A 381 10.72 -12.66 -11.33
C LEU A 381 10.38 -13.47 -12.59
N PHE A 382 9.12 -13.40 -13.02
CA PHE A 382 8.58 -14.21 -14.10
C PHE A 382 8.46 -13.46 -15.43
N ASN A 383 8.85 -12.19 -15.54
CA ASN A 383 8.67 -11.38 -16.77
C ASN A 383 7.21 -11.16 -17.21
N ILE A 384 6.27 -11.12 -16.26
CA ILE A 384 4.85 -10.95 -16.58
C ILE A 384 4.60 -9.47 -16.90
N PRO A 385 4.13 -9.12 -18.12
CA PRO A 385 4.07 -7.73 -18.57
C PRO A 385 2.84 -6.95 -18.10
N ASP A 386 1.83 -7.63 -17.58
CA ASP A 386 0.51 -7.07 -17.27
C ASP A 386 -0.10 -7.81 -16.07
N ILE A 387 -0.49 -7.06 -15.05
CA ILE A 387 -1.08 -7.58 -13.80
C ILE A 387 -2.38 -8.37 -14.03
N ARG A 388 -3.15 -8.06 -15.09
CA ARG A 388 -4.39 -8.77 -15.41
C ARG A 388 -4.15 -10.25 -15.72
N LEU A 389 -2.95 -10.63 -16.14
CA LEU A 389 -2.60 -12.03 -16.41
C LEU A 389 -2.73 -12.91 -15.16
N PHE A 390 -2.43 -12.39 -13.96
CA PHE A 390 -2.63 -13.15 -12.70
C PHE A 390 -4.09 -13.52 -12.47
N TRP A 391 -5.03 -12.76 -13.02
CA TRP A 391 -6.46 -13.02 -12.86
C TRP A 391 -7.05 -13.85 -14.00
N SER A 392 -6.28 -14.05 -15.08
CA SER A 392 -6.68 -14.82 -16.25
C SER A 392 -6.99 -16.28 -15.92
N ARG A 393 -7.92 -16.86 -16.68
CA ARG A 393 -8.21 -18.31 -16.66
C ARG A 393 -7.70 -19.01 -17.92
N ASP A 394 -6.88 -18.30 -18.71
CA ASP A 394 -6.31 -18.82 -19.94
C ASP A 394 -5.22 -19.86 -19.66
N GLU A 395 -5.43 -21.08 -20.13
CA GLU A 395 -4.46 -22.18 -20.02
C GLU A 395 -3.12 -21.85 -20.67
N ARG A 396 -3.06 -20.97 -21.69
CA ARG A 396 -1.81 -20.51 -22.29
C ARG A 396 -0.92 -19.75 -21.32
N PHE A 397 -1.51 -19.12 -20.29
CA PHE A 397 -0.79 -18.49 -19.19
C PHE A 397 -0.55 -19.49 -18.05
N LEU A 398 -1.61 -20.14 -17.56
CA LEU A 398 -1.56 -20.97 -16.35
C LEU A 398 -0.63 -22.19 -16.51
N SER A 399 -0.62 -22.82 -17.68
CA SER A 399 0.21 -24.02 -17.94
C SER A 399 1.72 -23.77 -17.99
N GLN A 400 2.16 -22.50 -18.01
CA GLN A 400 3.58 -22.15 -18.01
C GLN A 400 4.23 -22.24 -16.63
N PHE A 401 3.42 -22.25 -15.56
CA PHE A 401 3.90 -22.22 -14.18
C PHE A 401 3.70 -23.56 -13.48
N GLN A 402 4.67 -23.93 -12.65
CA GLN A 402 4.63 -25.15 -11.87
C GLN A 402 5.27 -24.89 -10.52
N ASP A 403 4.63 -25.41 -9.48
CA ASP A 403 5.15 -25.38 -8.12
C ASP A 403 6.61 -25.87 -8.04
N GLY A 404 7.41 -25.20 -7.21
CA GLY A 404 8.84 -25.47 -7.04
C GLY A 404 9.74 -25.10 -8.22
N ARG A 405 9.21 -24.49 -9.30
CA ARG A 405 10.00 -24.09 -10.48
C ARG A 405 9.81 -22.61 -10.81
N ILE A 406 10.93 -21.92 -11.00
CA ILE A 406 10.93 -20.54 -11.51
C ILE A 406 11.04 -20.57 -13.04
N THR A 407 10.00 -20.10 -13.72
CA THR A 407 9.91 -20.06 -15.19
C THR A 407 9.65 -18.63 -15.66
N ARG A 408 10.40 -18.15 -16.66
CA ARG A 408 10.09 -16.87 -17.31
C ARG A 408 8.87 -17.06 -18.21
N PHE A 409 7.86 -16.22 -18.03
CA PHE A 409 6.68 -16.16 -18.86
C PHE A 409 7.06 -15.89 -20.32
N GLU A 410 6.58 -16.74 -21.21
CA GLU A 410 6.66 -16.58 -22.65
C GLU A 410 5.37 -15.92 -23.16
N PRO A 411 5.44 -14.68 -23.66
CA PRO A 411 4.26 -13.99 -24.15
C PRO A 411 3.67 -14.67 -25.38
N PHE A 412 2.35 -14.88 -25.36
CA PHE A 412 1.60 -15.25 -26.56
C PHE A 412 1.16 -13.99 -27.34
N SER A 413 0.77 -14.19 -28.61
CA SER A 413 0.38 -13.11 -29.53
C SER A 413 -0.66 -12.17 -28.92
N LYS A 414 -0.37 -10.87 -28.92
CA LYS A 414 -1.30 -9.85 -28.45
C LYS A 414 -2.44 -9.64 -29.45
N HIS A 415 -3.66 -9.50 -28.92
CA HIS A 415 -4.80 -9.10 -29.73
C HIS A 415 -4.77 -7.59 -30.06
N PRO A 416 -5.38 -7.14 -31.18
CA PRO A 416 -5.44 -5.72 -31.52
C PRO A 416 -6.11 -4.88 -30.43
N ALA A 417 -5.59 -3.67 -30.18
CA ALA A 417 -6.28 -2.68 -29.34
C ALA A 417 -7.43 -2.00 -30.07
N CYS A 418 -8.46 -1.62 -29.31
CA CYS A 418 -9.53 -0.74 -29.75
C CYS A 418 -9.61 0.47 -28.82
N TYR A 419 -9.12 1.62 -29.28
CA TYR A 419 -9.15 2.87 -28.51
C TYR A 419 -10.48 3.59 -28.67
N LYS A 420 -11.01 4.12 -27.56
CA LYS A 420 -12.18 5.01 -27.54
C LYS A 420 -11.92 6.17 -26.59
N ASP A 421 -12.22 7.37 -27.04
CA ASP A 421 -12.05 8.60 -26.25
C ASP A 421 -13.41 9.06 -25.75
N VAL A 422 -13.49 9.47 -24.48
CA VAL A 422 -14.67 10.08 -23.88
C VAL A 422 -14.31 11.44 -23.30
N ALA A 423 -14.94 12.48 -23.83
CA ALA A 423 -14.79 13.85 -23.35
C ALA A 423 -16.07 14.31 -22.65
N PHE A 424 -15.91 15.06 -21.57
CA PHE A 424 -17.03 15.63 -20.84
C PHE A 424 -16.64 16.89 -20.09
N TRP A 425 -17.66 17.67 -19.75
CA TRP A 425 -17.58 18.79 -18.82
C TRP A 425 -17.90 18.30 -17.41
N LEU A 426 -17.13 18.78 -16.43
CA LEU A 426 -17.43 18.53 -15.03
C LEU A 426 -18.69 19.29 -14.59
N PRO A 427 -19.41 18.78 -13.57
CA PRO A 427 -20.52 19.51 -12.96
C PRO A 427 -20.08 20.92 -12.55
N SER A 428 -20.90 21.92 -12.88
CA SER A 428 -20.60 23.29 -12.46
C SER A 428 -20.77 23.42 -10.95
N ALA A 429 -19.83 24.05 -10.25
CA ALA A 429 -19.82 24.21 -8.78
C ALA A 429 -20.93 25.14 -8.23
N VAL A 430 -22.05 25.27 -8.93
CA VAL A 430 -23.11 26.24 -8.63
C VAL A 430 -24.30 25.51 -7.99
N GLY A 431 -24.38 25.57 -6.66
CA GLY A 431 -25.62 25.33 -5.93
C GLY A 431 -25.79 23.96 -5.28
N SER A 432 -24.93 23.60 -4.32
CA SER A 432 -25.30 22.64 -3.26
C SER A 432 -25.36 23.39 -1.93
N ALA A 433 -26.55 23.79 -1.50
CA ALA A 433 -26.80 24.40 -0.18
C ALA A 433 -26.61 23.40 0.99
N ALA A 434 -26.00 22.24 0.73
CA ALA A 434 -25.64 21.22 1.70
C ALA A 434 -24.17 20.81 1.48
N GLY A 435 -23.24 21.67 1.86
CA GLY A 435 -21.91 21.32 2.43
C GLY A 435 -21.03 20.21 1.84
N GLY A 436 -21.23 19.76 0.60
CA GLY A 436 -20.43 18.70 -0.02
C GLY A 436 -20.29 18.96 -1.52
N THR A 437 -19.22 19.64 -1.92
CA THR A 437 -18.76 19.64 -3.30
C THR A 437 -18.29 18.22 -3.64
N THR A 438 -19.14 17.41 -4.28
CA THR A 438 -18.71 16.14 -4.87
C THR A 438 -17.91 16.46 -6.14
N SER A 439 -16.65 16.83 -5.96
CA SER A 439 -15.71 16.90 -7.08
C SER A 439 -15.54 15.52 -7.68
N VAL A 440 -15.74 15.37 -8.98
CA VAL A 440 -15.46 14.12 -9.70
C VAL A 440 -14.02 13.70 -9.43
N HIS A 441 -13.83 12.53 -8.83
CA HIS A 441 -12.52 11.95 -8.59
C HIS A 441 -12.16 10.95 -9.69
N GLU A 442 -10.88 10.85 -10.04
CA GLU A 442 -10.39 9.96 -11.08
C GLU A 442 -10.76 8.49 -10.80
N ASN A 443 -10.58 8.03 -9.57
CA ASN A 443 -10.96 6.67 -9.16
C ASN A 443 -12.46 6.35 -9.31
N ASP A 444 -13.35 7.34 -9.34
CA ASP A 444 -14.76 7.10 -9.64
C ASP A 444 -14.97 6.81 -11.13
N ILE A 445 -14.22 7.47 -12.00
CA ILE A 445 -14.18 7.18 -13.45
C ILE A 445 -13.58 5.79 -13.67
N MET A 446 -12.45 5.49 -13.02
CA MET A 446 -11.80 4.16 -13.11
C MET A 446 -12.76 3.07 -12.66
N GLU A 447 -13.48 3.28 -11.57
CA GLU A 447 -14.46 2.33 -11.05
C GLU A 447 -15.63 2.10 -12.02
N ILE A 448 -16.15 3.16 -12.65
CA ILE A 448 -17.20 3.03 -13.68
C ILE A 448 -16.68 2.21 -14.87
N VAL A 449 -15.49 2.55 -15.38
CA VAL A 449 -14.89 1.84 -16.52
C VAL A 449 -14.66 0.37 -16.18
N ARG A 450 -14.13 0.08 -14.99
CA ARG A 450 -13.87 -1.28 -14.51
C ARG A 450 -15.14 -2.10 -14.37
N ASN A 451 -16.20 -1.53 -13.79
CA ASN A 451 -17.48 -2.23 -13.62
C ASN A 451 -18.15 -2.62 -14.94
N ILE A 452 -17.86 -1.91 -16.02
CA ILE A 452 -18.49 -2.13 -17.33
C ILE A 452 -17.59 -2.99 -18.22
N GLY A 453 -16.31 -2.63 -18.32
CA GLY A 453 -15.36 -3.26 -19.22
C GLY A 453 -14.60 -4.43 -18.62
N GLY A 454 -14.50 -4.54 -17.28
CA GLY A 454 -13.73 -5.57 -16.60
C GLY A 454 -12.29 -5.68 -17.14
N ASP A 455 -11.83 -6.92 -17.31
CA ASP A 455 -10.48 -7.22 -17.82
C ASP A 455 -10.29 -6.92 -19.32
N LEU A 456 -11.37 -6.53 -20.03
CA LEU A 456 -11.27 -6.10 -21.43
C LEU A 456 -10.64 -4.71 -21.56
N VAL A 457 -10.55 -3.94 -20.47
CA VAL A 457 -9.89 -2.64 -20.45
C VAL A 457 -8.43 -2.84 -20.01
N GLU A 458 -7.50 -2.49 -20.89
CA GLU A 458 -6.06 -2.56 -20.62
C GLU A 458 -5.55 -1.34 -19.88
N ASP A 459 -5.96 -0.15 -20.30
CA ASP A 459 -5.60 1.08 -19.64
C ASP A 459 -6.60 2.21 -19.89
N VAL A 460 -6.62 3.16 -18.95
CA VAL A 460 -7.38 4.41 -19.05
C VAL A 460 -6.44 5.57 -18.78
N LYS A 461 -6.39 6.55 -19.69
CA LYS A 461 -5.48 7.69 -19.59
C LYS A 461 -6.22 9.01 -19.78
N LEU A 462 -5.99 9.97 -18.88
CA LEU A 462 -6.34 11.36 -19.12
C LEU A 462 -5.43 11.91 -20.22
N ILE A 463 -6.00 12.28 -21.37
CA ILE A 463 -5.26 12.75 -22.56
C ILE A 463 -5.42 14.24 -22.82
N ASP A 464 -6.44 14.89 -22.25
CA ASP A 464 -6.69 16.32 -22.36
C ASP A 464 -7.45 16.83 -21.13
N GLU A 465 -7.05 17.99 -20.63
CA GLU A 465 -7.75 18.72 -19.58
C GLU A 465 -7.60 20.23 -19.83
N PHE A 466 -8.73 20.95 -19.85
CA PHE A 466 -8.71 22.41 -19.93
C PHE A 466 -9.92 23.07 -19.28
N THR A 467 -9.81 24.38 -19.05
CA THR A 467 -10.91 25.22 -18.57
C THR A 467 -11.35 26.18 -19.67
N HIS A 468 -12.64 26.16 -20.02
CA HIS A 468 -13.17 26.98 -21.10
C HIS A 468 -13.23 28.46 -20.67
N PRO A 469 -12.63 29.39 -21.44
CA PRO A 469 -12.38 30.76 -20.97
C PRO A 469 -13.64 31.60 -20.74
N LYS A 470 -14.75 31.31 -21.44
CA LYS A 470 -15.99 32.09 -21.32
C LYS A 470 -16.95 31.54 -20.26
N THR A 471 -16.97 30.23 -20.10
CA THR A 471 -17.93 29.54 -19.22
C THR A 471 -17.29 29.11 -17.90
N ASN A 472 -15.96 29.20 -17.81
CA ASN A 472 -15.14 28.68 -16.72
C ASN A 472 -15.40 27.20 -16.39
N ARG A 473 -15.99 26.45 -17.33
CA ARG A 473 -16.26 25.02 -17.18
C ARG A 473 -14.97 24.25 -17.42
N ARG A 474 -14.68 23.29 -16.55
CA ARG A 474 -13.55 22.37 -16.72
C ARG A 474 -13.98 21.17 -17.56
N SER A 475 -13.17 20.80 -18.54
CA SER A 475 -13.37 19.62 -19.38
C SER A 475 -12.22 18.64 -19.19
N MET A 476 -12.54 17.35 -19.25
CA MET A 476 -11.56 16.27 -19.25
C MET A 476 -11.86 15.33 -20.42
N CYS A 477 -10.81 14.73 -20.99
CA CYS A 477 -10.89 13.70 -22.02
C CYS A 477 -10.07 12.49 -21.61
N TYR A 478 -10.71 11.34 -21.52
CA TYR A 478 -10.07 10.07 -21.21
C TYR A 478 -10.03 9.17 -22.44
N ARG A 479 -8.87 8.57 -22.69
CA ARG A 479 -8.69 7.48 -23.65
C ARG A 479 -8.80 6.15 -22.93
N ILE A 480 -9.71 5.30 -23.36
CA ILE A 480 -9.91 3.94 -22.87
C ILE A 480 -9.39 2.98 -23.94
N ASN A 481 -8.45 2.12 -23.55
CA ASN A 481 -7.89 1.08 -24.41
C ASN A 481 -8.56 -0.26 -24.12
N TYR A 482 -9.43 -0.71 -25.02
CA TYR A 482 -10.04 -2.03 -24.93
C TYR A 482 -9.16 -3.05 -25.65
N ARG A 483 -8.61 -3.99 -24.88
CA ARG A 483 -7.85 -5.13 -25.39
C ARG A 483 -7.98 -6.32 -24.44
N SER A 484 -8.63 -7.37 -24.93
CA SER A 484 -8.69 -8.66 -24.24
C SER A 484 -7.37 -9.42 -24.36
N LEU A 485 -7.02 -10.15 -23.31
CA LEU A 485 -5.88 -11.08 -23.29
C LEU A 485 -6.20 -12.39 -24.06
N GLU A 486 -7.47 -12.71 -24.24
CA GLU A 486 -7.91 -14.03 -24.70
C GLU A 486 -8.37 -14.06 -26.16
N ARG A 487 -8.93 -12.95 -26.66
CA ARG A 487 -9.49 -12.88 -28.03
C ARG A 487 -9.45 -11.47 -28.63
N THR A 488 -9.66 -11.39 -29.94
CA THR A 488 -9.87 -10.10 -30.62
C THR A 488 -11.27 -9.56 -30.28
N LEU A 489 -11.35 -8.28 -29.94
CA LEU A 489 -12.60 -7.56 -29.70
C LEU A 489 -13.15 -6.98 -31.01
N THR A 490 -14.46 -7.05 -31.21
CA THR A 490 -15.10 -6.41 -32.37
C THR A 490 -15.36 -4.93 -32.06
N ASN A 491 -15.41 -4.10 -33.11
CA ASN A 491 -15.77 -2.69 -32.94
C ASN A 491 -17.19 -2.53 -32.36
N GLU A 492 -18.13 -3.38 -32.74
CA GLU A 492 -19.51 -3.35 -32.25
C GLU A 492 -19.57 -3.63 -30.75
N GLU A 493 -18.92 -4.70 -30.28
CA GLU A 493 -18.82 -5.02 -28.86
C GLU A 493 -18.18 -3.87 -28.06
N THR A 494 -17.08 -3.34 -28.59
CA THR A 494 -16.34 -2.27 -27.91
C THR A 494 -17.14 -0.96 -27.85
N ASN A 495 -17.88 -0.63 -28.92
CA ASN A 495 -18.77 0.53 -28.94
C ASN A 495 -19.89 0.38 -27.89
N ASN A 496 -20.51 -0.79 -27.81
CA ASN A 496 -21.58 -1.06 -26.84
C ASN A 496 -21.08 -0.93 -25.39
N LEU A 497 -19.86 -1.38 -25.09
CA LEU A 497 -19.23 -1.17 -23.77
C LEU A 497 -18.97 0.32 -23.52
N HIS A 498 -18.40 1.01 -24.51
CA HIS A 498 -18.06 2.42 -24.38
C HIS A 498 -19.29 3.32 -24.21
N ASP A 499 -20.40 3.02 -24.89
CA ASP A 499 -21.65 3.76 -24.72
C ASP A 499 -22.23 3.57 -23.32
N LYS A 500 -22.17 2.36 -22.76
CA LYS A 500 -22.54 2.12 -21.35
C LYS A 500 -21.66 2.91 -20.38
N VAL A 501 -20.34 3.01 -20.66
CA VAL A 501 -19.43 3.86 -19.86
C VAL A 501 -19.89 5.31 -19.90
N ARG A 502 -20.15 5.85 -21.09
CA ARG A 502 -20.64 7.23 -21.29
C ARG A 502 -21.95 7.48 -20.54
N GLU A 503 -22.90 6.57 -20.64
CA GLU A 503 -24.19 6.64 -19.92
C GLU A 503 -23.98 6.66 -18.40
N LYS A 504 -23.13 5.78 -17.86
CA LYS A 504 -22.86 5.70 -16.42
C LYS A 504 -22.09 6.89 -15.88
N LEU A 505 -21.16 7.46 -16.66
CA LEU A 505 -20.49 8.71 -16.29
C LEU A 505 -21.52 9.83 -16.09
N VAL A 506 -22.44 10.02 -17.04
CA VAL A 506 -23.51 11.01 -16.91
C VAL A 506 -24.41 10.72 -15.70
N ALA A 507 -24.88 9.48 -15.58
CA ALA A 507 -25.86 9.11 -14.56
C ALA A 507 -25.31 9.14 -13.13
N GLN A 508 -24.04 8.78 -12.91
CA GLN A 508 -23.45 8.67 -11.57
C GLN A 508 -22.62 9.90 -11.17
N LEU A 509 -21.94 10.54 -12.12
CA LEU A 509 -21.05 11.67 -11.84
C LEU A 509 -21.64 13.02 -12.25
N GLY A 510 -22.81 13.03 -12.90
CA GLY A 510 -23.48 14.26 -13.33
C GLY A 510 -22.69 15.05 -14.39
N VAL A 511 -21.77 14.41 -15.10
CA VAL A 511 -20.98 15.05 -16.16
C VAL A 511 -21.83 15.29 -17.40
N GLU A 512 -21.44 16.26 -18.21
CA GLU A 512 -22.08 16.54 -19.51
C GLU A 512 -21.12 16.12 -20.63
N LEU A 513 -21.50 15.11 -21.42
CA LEU A 513 -20.68 14.60 -22.53
C LEU A 513 -20.44 15.70 -23.57
N ARG A 514 -19.23 15.69 -24.17
CA ARG A 514 -18.79 16.66 -25.19
C ARG A 514 -18.53 16.00 -26.53
#